data_AF-A0A1V6ED71-F1
#
_entry.id   AF-A0A1V6ED71-F1
#
_cell.length_a   1.000
_cell.length_b   1.000
_cell.length_c   1.000
_cell.angle_alpha   90.00
_cell.angle_beta   90.00
_cell.angle_gamma   90.00
#
_symmetry.space_group_name_H-M   'P 1'
#
loop_
_entity.id
_entity.type
_entity.pdbx_description
1 polymer ?
#
loop_
_entity_poly.entity_id
_entity_poly.type
_entity_poly.pdbx_seq_one_letter_code
_entity_poly.pdbx_strand_id
1 'polypeptide(L)'
;MHITITGMLGSGKSTVCRIISEQTGYEVYSTGKIQRQVAAQKGISTLELNKMMSDNTELDNIIDNETVRISDAVKDRIILFDSRMAWFFVKQSYKVFLTVDPLVAAQRVAKADRGGVEDYTDVNEAKQKLLERAAAEHERFIKIYGADYWDYSNYDFVLDATWHDPHTLAGIITGQFAMFTESDEQQSAILMSPRSLYPAYIAGKRKKQIDKKCWNAANVRIVADNHYNYVIKGHSVVLRALENRTEFITVLYNKDIKSSELTVASDSLSLFENSGQFNYPSLPDNVI
;
A
#
# COMPACT_ATOMS: atom_id res chain seq x y z
N MET A 1 -18.58 11.61 -7.58
CA MET A 1 -17.23 11.01 -7.48
C MET A 1 -17.17 10.22 -6.19
N HIS A 2 -16.65 8.99 -6.21
CA HIS A 2 -16.48 8.14 -5.03
C HIS A 2 -15.02 8.14 -4.55
N ILE A 3 -14.71 7.41 -3.47
CA ILE A 3 -13.33 7.18 -3.04
C ILE A 3 -13.09 5.68 -3.02
N THR A 4 -12.05 5.21 -3.71
CA THR A 4 -11.63 3.80 -3.68
C THR A 4 -10.35 3.68 -2.89
N ILE A 5 -10.36 2.90 -1.82
CA ILE A 5 -9.21 2.69 -0.94
C ILE A 5 -8.68 1.27 -1.13
N THR A 6 -7.57 1.20 -1.86
CA THR A 6 -6.75 0.01 -2.09
C THR A 6 -5.52 0.05 -1.19
N GLY A 7 -4.76 -1.04 -1.14
CA GLY A 7 -3.55 -1.12 -0.32
C GLY A 7 -3.26 -2.52 0.18
N MET A 8 -2.04 -2.66 0.69
CA MET A 8 -1.45 -3.93 1.11
C MET A 8 -2.24 -4.58 2.28
N LEU A 9 -2.15 -5.90 2.42
CA LEU A 9 -2.76 -6.58 3.57
C LEU A 9 -2.17 -6.01 4.88
N GLY A 10 -3.02 -5.83 5.89
CA GLY A 10 -2.60 -5.23 7.17
C GLY A 10 -2.35 -3.71 7.15
N SER A 11 -2.53 -3.01 6.02
CA SER A 11 -2.30 -1.54 5.95
C SER A 11 -3.32 -0.68 6.68
N GLY A 12 -4.39 -1.27 7.24
CA GLY A 12 -5.40 -0.54 8.03
C GLY A 12 -6.59 0.00 7.24
N LYS A 13 -6.73 -0.32 5.94
CA LYS A 13 -7.82 0.14 5.05
C LYS A 13 -9.21 0.14 5.69
N SER A 14 -9.66 -1.01 6.19
CA SER A 14 -11.01 -1.14 6.76
C SER A 14 -11.20 -0.24 8.00
N THR A 15 -10.15 -0.06 8.81
CA THR A 15 -10.16 0.85 9.97
C THR A 15 -10.21 2.31 9.52
N VAL A 16 -9.37 2.69 8.55
CA VAL A 16 -9.35 4.05 7.98
C VAL A 16 -10.70 4.38 7.33
N CYS A 17 -11.28 3.46 6.54
CA CYS A 17 -12.61 3.66 5.94
C CYS A 17 -13.69 3.87 6.99
N ARG A 18 -13.66 3.10 8.09
CA ARG A 18 -14.59 3.27 9.22
C ARG A 18 -14.45 4.65 9.85
N ILE A 19 -13.22 5.11 10.11
CA ILE A 19 -12.98 6.44 10.69
C ILE A 19 -13.47 7.54 9.75
N ILE A 20 -13.18 7.46 8.45
CA ILE A 20 -13.67 8.46 7.49
C ILE A 20 -15.20 8.44 7.44
N SER A 21 -15.83 7.26 7.44
CA SER A 21 -17.28 7.11 7.48
C SER A 21 -17.89 7.76 8.73
N GLU A 22 -17.32 7.52 9.91
CA GLU A 22 -17.76 8.14 11.17
C GLU A 22 -17.63 9.67 11.15
N GLN A 23 -16.58 10.21 10.50
CA GLN A 23 -16.32 11.65 10.42
C GLN A 23 -17.18 12.37 9.36
N THR A 24 -17.53 11.70 8.26
CA THR A 24 -18.12 12.33 7.07
C THR A 24 -19.55 11.88 6.77
N GLY A 25 -19.99 10.76 7.36
CA GLY A 25 -21.25 10.11 7.03
C GLY A 25 -21.23 9.30 5.73
N TYR A 26 -20.08 9.13 5.07
CA TYR A 26 -20.00 8.34 3.84
C TYR A 26 -20.27 6.86 4.12
N GLU A 27 -21.00 6.22 3.21
CA GLU A 27 -21.22 4.78 3.29
C GLU A 27 -19.96 4.00 2.91
N VAL A 28 -19.73 2.86 3.56
CA VAL A 28 -18.59 1.98 3.27
C VAL A 28 -19.07 0.70 2.58
N TYR A 29 -18.55 0.44 1.39
CA TYR A 29 -18.71 -0.83 0.70
C TYR A 29 -17.39 -1.60 0.74
N SER A 30 -17.34 -2.71 1.48
CA SER A 30 -16.11 -3.50 1.69
C SER A 30 -16.20 -4.88 1.04
N THR A 31 -15.50 -5.06 -0.08
CA THR A 31 -15.42 -6.35 -0.78
C THR A 31 -14.62 -7.38 0.02
N GLY A 32 -13.60 -6.93 0.77
CA GLY A 32 -12.82 -7.80 1.64
C GLY A 32 -13.63 -8.38 2.80
N LYS A 33 -14.64 -7.65 3.31
CA LYS A 33 -15.58 -8.19 4.31
C LYS A 33 -16.45 -9.29 3.71
N ILE A 34 -16.97 -9.09 2.50
CA ILE A 34 -17.76 -10.09 1.76
C ILE A 34 -16.94 -11.36 1.55
N GLN A 35 -15.70 -11.24 1.05
CA GLN A 35 -14.83 -12.40 0.85
C GLN A 35 -14.53 -13.17 2.14
N ARG A 36 -14.26 -12.48 3.25
CA ARG A 36 -14.07 -13.13 4.57
C ARG A 36 -15.33 -13.85 5.05
N GLN A 37 -16.51 -13.28 4.83
CA GLN A 37 -17.78 -13.92 5.18
C GLN A 37 -18.00 -15.19 4.36
N VAL A 38 -17.70 -15.17 3.06
CA VAL A 38 -17.79 -16.36 2.20
C VAL A 38 -16.79 -17.44 2.62
N ALA A 39 -15.56 -17.06 2.97
CA ALA A 39 -14.55 -18.00 3.48
C ALA A 39 -15.03 -18.69 4.77
N ALA A 40 -15.55 -17.90 5.73
CA ALA A 40 -16.09 -18.42 6.97
C ALA A 40 -17.29 -19.35 6.76
N GLN A 41 -18.21 -19.01 5.85
CA GLN A 41 -19.35 -19.87 5.48
C GLN A 41 -18.92 -21.21 4.87
N LYS A 42 -17.79 -21.23 4.17
CA LYS A 42 -17.20 -22.44 3.58
C LYS A 42 -16.29 -23.21 4.55
N GLY A 43 -15.99 -22.65 5.73
CA GLY A 43 -15.06 -23.26 6.69
C GLY A 43 -13.61 -23.32 6.20
N ILE A 44 -13.22 -22.40 5.31
CA ILE A 44 -11.87 -22.33 4.72
C ILE A 44 -11.21 -20.98 5.05
N SER A 45 -9.89 -20.91 4.94
CA SER A 45 -9.13 -19.67 5.08
C SER A 45 -9.31 -18.74 3.88
N THR A 46 -8.97 -17.46 4.05
CA THR A 46 -8.99 -16.48 2.95
C THR A 46 -7.98 -16.82 1.84
N LEU A 47 -6.85 -17.43 2.19
CA LEU A 47 -5.84 -17.89 1.22
C LEU A 47 -6.38 -19.06 0.38
N GLU A 48 -7.04 -20.03 1.00
CA GLU A 48 -7.67 -21.15 0.28
C GLU A 48 -8.79 -20.66 -0.64
N LEU A 49 -9.65 -19.75 -0.16
CA LEU A 49 -10.68 -19.14 -1.00
C LEU A 49 -10.05 -18.44 -2.22
N ASN A 50 -8.96 -17.70 -2.02
CA ASN A 50 -8.28 -17.02 -3.12
C ASN A 50 -7.73 -18.00 -4.17
N LYS A 51 -7.11 -19.10 -3.71
CA LYS A 51 -6.63 -20.18 -4.61
C LYS A 51 -7.78 -20.79 -5.41
N MET A 52 -8.93 -21.03 -4.79
CA MET A 52 -10.13 -21.52 -5.51
C MET A 52 -10.62 -20.51 -6.57
N MET A 53 -10.55 -19.22 -6.28
CA MET A 53 -10.97 -18.16 -7.20
C MET A 53 -10.03 -18.03 -8.42
N SER A 54 -8.80 -18.53 -8.35
CA SER A 54 -7.87 -18.55 -9.50
C SER A 54 -8.33 -19.47 -10.64
N ASP A 55 -9.12 -20.49 -10.31
CA ASP A 55 -9.67 -21.47 -11.26
C ASP A 55 -11.17 -21.27 -11.53
N ASN A 56 -11.87 -20.55 -10.65
CA ASN A 56 -13.28 -20.19 -10.83
C ASN A 56 -13.54 -18.71 -10.47
N THR A 57 -13.81 -17.89 -11.49
CA THR A 57 -14.01 -16.44 -11.37
C THR A 57 -15.44 -16.02 -11.02
N GLU A 58 -16.36 -16.95 -10.75
CA GLU A 58 -17.77 -16.65 -10.45
C GLU A 58 -17.92 -15.67 -9.28
N LEU A 59 -17.18 -15.90 -8.18
CA LEU A 59 -17.24 -15.02 -7.02
C LEU A 59 -16.69 -13.62 -7.32
N ASP A 60 -15.63 -13.50 -8.11
CA ASP A 60 -15.14 -12.19 -8.53
C ASP A 60 -16.16 -11.48 -9.41
N ASN A 61 -16.73 -12.17 -10.41
CA ASN A 61 -17.76 -11.59 -11.28
C ASN A 61 -18.95 -11.05 -10.48
N ILE A 62 -19.39 -11.76 -9.44
CA ILE A 62 -20.48 -11.29 -8.56
C ILE A 62 -20.06 -10.00 -7.84
N ILE A 63 -18.87 -9.99 -7.22
CA ILE A 63 -18.38 -8.85 -6.44
C ILE A 63 -18.13 -7.63 -7.35
N ASP A 64 -17.55 -7.84 -8.52
CA ASP A 64 -17.19 -6.80 -9.48
C ASP A 64 -18.45 -6.18 -10.09
N ASN A 65 -19.41 -7.00 -10.52
CA ASN A 65 -20.69 -6.53 -11.05
C ASN A 65 -21.47 -5.72 -10.00
N GLU A 66 -21.50 -6.16 -8.75
CA GLU A 66 -22.13 -5.39 -7.68
C GLU A 66 -21.38 -4.09 -7.37
N THR A 67 -20.04 -4.11 -7.41
CA THR A 67 -19.22 -2.89 -7.24
C THR A 67 -19.55 -1.86 -8.32
N VAL A 68 -19.61 -2.28 -9.59
CA VAL A 68 -20.01 -1.41 -10.71
C VAL A 68 -21.43 -0.91 -10.52
N ARG A 69 -22.39 -1.82 -10.25
CA ARG A 69 -23.81 -1.48 -10.09
C ARG A 69 -24.02 -0.42 -9.01
N ILE A 70 -23.42 -0.60 -7.84
CA ILE A 70 -23.53 0.35 -6.72
C ILE A 70 -22.92 1.69 -7.10
N SER A 71 -21.74 1.70 -7.72
CA SER A 71 -21.08 2.94 -8.12
C SER A 71 -21.82 3.70 -9.23
N ASP A 72 -22.43 3.01 -10.19
CA ASP A 72 -23.17 3.66 -11.28
C ASP A 72 -24.56 4.14 -10.82
N ALA A 73 -25.16 3.47 -9.83
CA ALA A 73 -26.47 3.81 -9.28
C ALA A 73 -26.44 5.02 -8.32
N VAL A 74 -25.36 5.19 -7.57
CA VAL A 74 -25.25 6.24 -6.54
C VAL A 74 -24.47 7.43 -7.10
N LYS A 75 -25.18 8.53 -7.43
CA LYS A 75 -24.58 9.72 -8.03
C LYS A 75 -24.62 10.96 -7.15
N ASP A 76 -25.51 10.97 -6.17
CA ASP A 76 -25.84 12.09 -5.28
C ASP A 76 -25.02 12.11 -3.98
N ARG A 77 -24.25 11.04 -3.71
CA ARG A 77 -23.43 10.91 -2.50
C ARG A 77 -22.15 10.11 -2.74
N ILE A 78 -21.21 10.24 -1.81
CA ILE A 78 -19.90 9.58 -1.85
C ILE A 78 -20.00 8.22 -1.14
N ILE A 79 -19.38 7.21 -1.75
CA ILE A 79 -19.19 5.88 -1.17
C ILE A 79 -17.69 5.64 -1.04
N LEU A 80 -17.28 5.11 0.09
CA LEU A 80 -15.94 4.59 0.36
C LEU A 80 -15.89 3.12 -0.02
N PHE A 81 -15.17 2.79 -1.09
CA PHE A 81 -14.95 1.41 -1.51
C PHE A 81 -13.66 0.86 -0.87
N ASP A 82 -13.80 0.05 0.18
CA ASP A 82 -12.69 -0.73 0.75
C ASP A 82 -12.49 -2.01 -0.08
N SER A 83 -11.67 -1.91 -1.12
CA SER A 83 -11.48 -3.00 -2.07
C SER A 83 -10.07 -3.01 -2.67
N ARG A 84 -9.63 -4.20 -3.06
CA ARG A 84 -8.36 -4.40 -3.78
C ARG A 84 -8.48 -4.05 -5.27
N MET A 85 -9.70 -4.08 -5.81
CA MET A 85 -9.96 -3.91 -7.25
C MET A 85 -10.97 -2.81 -7.58
N ALA A 86 -11.63 -2.17 -6.60
CA ALA A 86 -12.63 -1.14 -6.93
C ALA A 86 -12.02 0.06 -7.68
N TRP A 87 -10.73 0.37 -7.51
CA TRP A 87 -10.02 1.40 -8.27
C TRP A 87 -10.03 1.15 -9.80
N PHE A 88 -10.19 -0.12 -10.21
CA PHE A 88 -10.21 -0.56 -11.60
C PHE A 88 -11.64 -0.49 -12.18
N PHE A 89 -12.65 -0.82 -11.37
CA PHE A 89 -14.05 -0.93 -11.83
C PHE A 89 -14.88 0.34 -11.63
N VAL A 90 -14.60 1.13 -10.59
CA VAL A 90 -15.34 2.36 -10.31
C VAL A 90 -14.84 3.47 -11.22
N LYS A 91 -15.66 3.89 -12.18
CA LYS A 91 -15.28 4.83 -13.24
C LYS A 91 -14.89 6.21 -12.73
N GLN A 92 -15.62 6.74 -11.74
CA GLN A 92 -15.40 8.07 -11.18
C GLN A 92 -15.06 7.97 -9.69
N SER A 93 -13.82 7.65 -9.39
CA SER A 93 -13.30 7.65 -8.03
C SER A 93 -11.98 8.38 -7.90
N TYR A 94 -11.76 8.94 -6.71
CA TYR A 94 -10.44 9.26 -6.19
C TYR A 94 -9.80 7.98 -5.66
N LYS A 95 -8.66 7.61 -6.26
CA LYS A 95 -8.01 6.31 -6.07
C LYS A 95 -6.87 6.44 -5.08
N VAL A 96 -7.05 5.81 -3.93
CA VAL A 96 -6.08 5.83 -2.82
C VAL A 96 -5.43 4.47 -2.66
N PHE A 97 -4.12 4.44 -2.47
CA PHE A 97 -3.37 3.23 -2.10
C PHE A 97 -2.67 3.39 -0.76
N LEU A 98 -2.91 2.47 0.17
CA LEU A 98 -2.20 2.41 1.45
C LEU A 98 -1.08 1.38 1.45
N THR A 99 0.14 1.85 1.68
CA THR A 99 1.34 1.00 1.84
C THR A 99 1.56 0.67 3.31
N VAL A 100 2.29 -0.41 3.60
CA VAL A 100 2.70 -0.75 4.97
C VAL A 100 3.90 -1.69 4.92
N ASP A 101 4.83 -1.56 5.88
CA ASP A 101 5.89 -2.55 6.07
C ASP A 101 5.31 -3.97 6.36
N PRO A 102 5.87 -5.03 5.77
CA PRO A 102 5.40 -6.40 5.96
C PRO A 102 5.33 -6.90 7.41
N LEU A 103 6.30 -6.55 8.26
CA LEU A 103 6.28 -6.94 9.66
C LEU A 103 5.23 -6.15 10.44
N VAL A 104 5.10 -4.85 10.19
CA VAL A 104 4.05 -4.03 10.82
C VAL A 104 2.66 -4.53 10.40
N ALA A 105 2.47 -4.92 9.14
CA ALA A 105 1.26 -5.57 8.67
C ALA A 105 0.96 -6.85 9.45
N ALA A 106 1.95 -7.75 9.55
CA ALA A 106 1.81 -9.01 10.27
C ALA A 106 1.44 -8.79 11.74
N GLN A 107 2.11 -7.86 12.43
CA GLN A 107 1.79 -7.50 13.82
C GLN A 107 0.37 -6.97 13.98
N ARG A 108 -0.12 -6.16 13.04
CA ARG A 108 -1.50 -5.64 13.04
C ARG A 108 -2.52 -6.74 12.84
N VAL A 109 -2.26 -7.64 11.89
CA VAL A 109 -3.20 -8.74 11.58
C VAL A 109 -3.22 -9.77 12.70
N ALA A 110 -2.07 -10.17 13.25
CA ALA A 110 -1.98 -11.13 14.35
C ALA A 110 -2.70 -10.65 15.63
N LYS A 111 -2.81 -9.33 15.83
CA LYS A 111 -3.56 -8.73 16.96
C LYS A 111 -5.04 -8.50 16.65
N ALA A 112 -5.45 -8.55 15.39
CA ALA A 112 -6.82 -8.24 15.00
C ALA A 112 -7.70 -9.48 15.14
N ASP A 113 -8.84 -9.36 15.83
CA ASP A 113 -9.87 -10.39 15.79
C ASP A 113 -10.53 -10.38 14.40
N ARG A 114 -10.31 -11.46 13.65
CA ARG A 114 -10.84 -11.64 12.29
C ARG A 114 -11.67 -12.91 12.13
N GLY A 115 -12.21 -13.43 13.24
CA GLY A 115 -13.21 -14.50 13.19
C GLY A 115 -12.68 -15.86 12.72
N GLY A 116 -11.43 -16.21 13.06
CA GLY A 116 -10.85 -17.55 12.89
C GLY A 116 -10.47 -17.97 11.47
N VAL A 117 -10.80 -17.19 10.44
CA VAL A 117 -10.37 -17.46 9.05
C VAL A 117 -8.93 -17.01 8.75
N GLU A 118 -8.29 -16.40 9.75
CA GLU A 118 -6.94 -15.84 9.73
C GLU A 118 -6.32 -16.02 11.12
N ASP A 119 -5.99 -17.27 11.48
CA ASP A 119 -5.28 -17.60 12.72
C ASP A 119 -3.78 -17.80 12.47
N TYR A 120 -2.98 -17.29 13.40
CA TYR A 120 -1.52 -17.29 13.33
C TYR A 120 -0.95 -17.69 14.70
N THR A 121 0.04 -18.57 14.68
CA THR A 121 0.78 -19.00 15.87
C THR A 121 1.73 -17.92 16.36
N ASP A 122 2.33 -17.17 15.42
CA ASP A 122 3.19 -16.03 15.71
C ASP A 122 3.22 -14.98 14.56
N VAL A 123 3.96 -13.89 14.78
CA VAL A 123 4.08 -12.76 13.84
C VAL A 123 4.84 -13.14 12.57
N ASN A 124 5.80 -14.07 12.63
CA ASN A 124 6.55 -14.50 11.46
C ASN A 124 5.68 -15.37 10.54
N GLU A 125 4.89 -16.28 11.12
CA GLU A 125 3.90 -17.04 10.36
C GLU A 125 2.86 -16.10 9.74
N ALA A 126 2.39 -15.09 10.48
CA ALA A 126 1.49 -14.07 9.95
C ALA A 126 2.13 -13.33 8.76
N LYS A 127 3.40 -12.92 8.86
CA LYS A 127 4.12 -12.28 7.76
C LYS A 127 4.17 -13.18 6.54
N GLN A 128 4.58 -14.44 6.68
CA GLN A 128 4.70 -15.38 5.56
C GLN A 128 3.34 -15.61 4.87
N LYS A 129 2.29 -15.96 5.62
CA LYS A 129 0.95 -16.19 5.06
C LYS A 129 0.37 -14.95 4.38
N LEU A 130 0.64 -13.75 4.90
CA LEU A 130 0.21 -12.50 4.25
C LEU A 130 0.96 -12.25 2.94
N LEU A 131 2.26 -12.53 2.87
CA LEU A 131 3.04 -12.40 1.64
C LEU A 131 2.57 -13.42 0.58
N GLU A 132 2.37 -14.68 0.97
CA GLU A 132 1.82 -15.72 0.09
C GLU A 132 0.46 -15.34 -0.47
N ARG A 133 -0.42 -14.82 0.39
CA ARG A 133 -1.74 -14.33 -0.02
C ARG A 133 -1.63 -13.14 -0.98
N ALA A 134 -0.76 -12.18 -0.68
CA ALA A 134 -0.59 -11.00 -1.50
C ALA A 134 -0.06 -11.37 -2.91
N ALA A 135 0.87 -12.31 -2.99
CA ALA A 135 1.39 -12.86 -4.25
C ALA A 135 0.31 -13.61 -5.04
N ALA A 136 -0.47 -14.48 -4.38
CA ALA A 136 -1.58 -15.19 -5.03
C ALA A 136 -2.66 -14.21 -5.55
N GLU A 137 -3.03 -13.20 -4.77
CA GLU A 137 -3.95 -12.14 -5.19
C GLU A 137 -3.41 -11.37 -6.40
N HIS A 138 -2.13 -11.00 -6.37
CA HIS A 138 -1.47 -10.25 -7.45
C HIS A 138 -1.42 -11.03 -8.76
N GLU A 139 -0.94 -12.27 -8.73
CA GLU A 139 -0.90 -13.16 -9.90
C GLU A 139 -2.29 -13.33 -10.50
N ARG A 140 -3.29 -13.57 -9.64
CA ARG A 140 -4.68 -13.78 -10.06
C ARG A 140 -5.28 -12.55 -10.72
N PHE A 141 -5.08 -11.35 -10.16
CA PHE A 141 -5.61 -10.12 -10.74
C PHE A 141 -4.95 -9.75 -12.07
N ILE A 142 -3.65 -10.02 -12.23
CA ILE A 142 -2.98 -9.90 -13.52
C ILE A 142 -3.56 -10.90 -14.52
N LYS A 143 -3.72 -12.17 -14.14
CA LYS A 143 -4.24 -13.22 -15.02
C LYS A 143 -5.66 -12.94 -15.50
N ILE A 144 -6.54 -12.47 -14.60
CA ILE A 144 -7.97 -12.27 -14.91
C ILE A 144 -8.22 -10.91 -15.58
N TYR A 145 -7.58 -9.84 -15.11
CA TYR A 145 -7.91 -8.46 -15.51
C TYR A 145 -6.78 -7.73 -16.24
N GLY A 146 -5.56 -8.28 -16.26
CA GLY A 146 -4.37 -7.54 -16.68
C GLY A 146 -4.06 -6.33 -15.79
N ALA A 147 -4.54 -6.36 -14.53
CA ALA A 147 -4.47 -5.22 -13.62
C ALA A 147 -3.43 -5.47 -12.52
N ASP A 148 -2.41 -4.61 -12.46
CA ASP A 148 -1.41 -4.61 -11.41
C ASP A 148 -1.79 -3.61 -10.31
N TYR A 149 -2.38 -4.10 -9.22
CA TYR A 149 -2.77 -3.23 -8.11
C TYR A 149 -1.56 -2.75 -7.26
N TRP A 150 -0.35 -3.27 -7.47
CA TRP A 150 0.87 -2.77 -6.81
C TRP A 150 1.53 -1.61 -7.55
N ASP A 151 1.16 -1.36 -8.81
CA ASP A 151 1.67 -0.21 -9.57
C ASP A 151 1.08 1.11 -9.03
N TYR A 152 1.93 1.92 -8.39
CA TYR A 152 1.53 3.19 -7.78
C TYR A 152 1.05 4.23 -8.80
N SER A 153 1.38 4.06 -10.09
CA SER A 153 0.90 4.96 -11.15
C SER A 153 -0.60 4.82 -11.45
N ASN A 154 -1.26 3.79 -10.89
CA ASN A 154 -2.70 3.59 -11.03
C ASN A 154 -3.56 4.43 -10.06
N TYR A 155 -2.93 5.18 -9.15
CA TYR A 155 -3.61 5.86 -8.05
C TYR A 155 -3.37 7.37 -8.08
N ASP A 156 -4.41 8.12 -7.68
CA ASP A 156 -4.32 9.56 -7.48
C ASP A 156 -3.52 9.88 -6.21
N PHE A 157 -3.59 9.00 -5.22
CA PHE A 157 -2.88 9.20 -3.96
C PHE A 157 -2.34 7.91 -3.36
N VAL A 158 -1.07 7.91 -3.01
CA VAL A 158 -0.42 6.81 -2.30
C VAL A 158 0.09 7.31 -0.96
N LEU A 159 -0.25 6.61 0.11
CA LEU A 159 0.06 7.01 1.48
C LEU A 159 0.66 5.86 2.28
N ASP A 160 1.79 6.13 2.92
CA ASP A 160 2.41 5.21 3.85
C ASP A 160 1.68 5.14 5.20
N ALA A 161 1.19 3.95 5.53
CA ALA A 161 0.49 3.66 6.77
C ALA A 161 1.37 3.01 7.84
N THR A 162 2.68 2.89 7.64
CA THR A 162 3.57 2.14 8.55
C THR A 162 3.68 2.78 9.93
N TRP A 163 3.96 4.09 9.98
CA TRP A 163 4.37 4.79 11.20
C TRP A 163 3.31 5.70 11.82
N HIS A 164 2.10 5.70 11.29
CA HIS A 164 1.04 6.62 11.68
C HIS A 164 -0.21 5.87 12.11
N ASP A 165 -0.95 6.49 13.04
CA ASP A 165 -2.20 5.95 13.52
C ASP A 165 -3.33 6.14 12.47
N PRO A 166 -4.38 5.30 12.51
CA PRO A 166 -5.47 5.37 11.54
C PRO A 166 -6.23 6.70 11.48
N HIS A 167 -6.30 7.50 12.56
CA HIS A 167 -6.99 8.79 12.53
C HIS A 167 -6.19 9.82 11.75
N THR A 168 -4.88 9.87 11.95
CA THR A 168 -3.98 10.73 11.15
C THR A 168 -4.09 10.37 9.67
N LEU A 169 -4.05 9.08 9.33
CA LEU A 169 -4.19 8.62 7.94
C LEU A 169 -5.54 9.00 7.33
N ALA A 170 -6.63 8.82 8.07
CA ALA A 170 -7.97 9.23 7.64
C ALA A 170 -8.05 10.73 7.35
N GLY A 171 -7.49 11.57 8.23
CA GLY A 171 -7.46 13.03 8.04
C GLY A 171 -6.63 13.47 6.84
N ILE A 172 -5.49 12.81 6.59
CA ILE A 172 -4.67 13.10 5.40
C ILE A 172 -5.45 12.75 4.12
N ILE A 173 -6.10 11.59 4.08
CA ILE A 173 -6.86 11.13 2.90
C ILE A 173 -8.04 12.08 2.62
N THR A 174 -8.81 12.47 3.65
CA THR A 174 -9.94 13.38 3.47
C THR A 174 -9.49 14.78 3.05
N GLY A 175 -8.38 15.28 3.60
CA GLY A 175 -7.79 16.55 3.20
C GLY A 175 -7.30 16.53 1.75
N GLN A 176 -6.59 15.48 1.34
CA GLN A 176 -6.12 15.30 -0.04
C GLN A 176 -7.29 15.16 -1.03
N PHE A 177 -8.34 14.43 -0.64
CA PHE A 177 -9.56 14.34 -1.44
C PHE A 177 -10.26 15.70 -1.60
N ALA A 178 -10.37 16.49 -0.54
CA ALA A 178 -10.96 17.84 -0.62
C ALA A 178 -10.17 18.73 -1.59
N MET A 179 -8.84 18.76 -1.46
CA MET A 179 -7.96 19.47 -2.39
C MET A 179 -8.13 19.00 -3.84
N PHE A 180 -8.26 17.68 -4.05
CA PHE A 180 -8.47 17.10 -5.38
C PHE A 180 -9.80 17.54 -6.00
N THR A 181 -10.85 17.70 -5.19
CA THR A 181 -12.15 18.16 -5.68
C THR A 181 -12.23 19.67 -5.96
N GLU A 182 -11.34 20.46 -5.37
CA GLU A 182 -11.29 21.93 -5.55
C GLU A 182 -10.34 22.37 -6.68
N SER A 183 -9.40 21.52 -7.08
CA SER A 183 -8.38 21.82 -8.09
C SER A 183 -8.84 21.44 -9.51
N ASP A 184 -8.62 22.35 -10.47
CA ASP A 184 -8.76 22.03 -11.90
C ASP A 184 -7.58 21.17 -12.40
N GLU A 185 -6.42 21.23 -11.74
CA GLU A 185 -5.27 20.39 -12.00
C GLU A 185 -5.28 19.15 -11.11
N GLN A 186 -5.60 18.00 -11.70
CA GLN A 186 -5.51 16.71 -11.04
C GLN A 186 -4.06 16.23 -11.07
N GLN A 187 -3.36 16.36 -9.93
CA GLN A 187 -2.02 15.84 -9.76
C GLN A 187 -2.02 14.67 -8.79
N SER A 188 -1.35 13.59 -9.16
CA SER A 188 -1.14 12.48 -8.24
C SER A 188 -0.05 12.80 -7.22
N ALA A 189 -0.21 12.28 -6.01
CA ALA A 189 0.74 12.48 -4.93
C ALA A 189 1.10 11.15 -4.24
N ILE A 190 2.38 11.03 -3.87
CA ILE A 190 2.87 9.89 -3.09
C ILE A 190 3.53 10.45 -1.84
N LEU A 191 2.92 10.20 -0.67
CA LEU A 191 3.43 10.60 0.63
C LEU A 191 3.95 9.38 1.39
N MET A 192 5.25 9.42 1.69
CA MET A 192 5.95 8.35 2.40
C MET A 192 6.55 8.88 3.69
N SER A 193 6.53 8.06 4.74
CA SER A 193 7.39 8.32 5.89
C SER A 193 8.84 8.15 5.45
N PRO A 194 9.75 9.10 5.77
CA PRO A 194 11.19 8.89 5.57
C PRO A 194 11.71 7.60 6.21
N ARG A 195 11.06 7.14 7.28
CA ARG A 195 11.38 5.90 8.01
C ARG A 195 10.95 4.62 7.29
N SER A 196 10.25 4.73 6.18
CA SER A 196 9.81 3.60 5.34
C SER A 196 10.58 3.52 4.01
N LEU A 197 11.66 4.29 3.87
CA LEU A 197 12.40 4.47 2.63
C LEU A 197 13.81 3.88 2.72
N TYR A 198 14.06 2.80 1.99
CA TYR A 198 15.32 2.06 2.03
C TYR A 198 16.36 2.68 1.08
N PRO A 199 17.55 3.07 1.55
CA PRO A 199 18.57 3.66 0.69
C PRO A 199 19.17 2.62 -0.27
N ALA A 200 18.81 2.71 -1.55
CA ALA A 200 19.27 1.77 -2.57
C ALA A 200 20.11 2.43 -3.67
N TYR A 201 20.81 1.60 -4.43
CA TYR A 201 21.46 1.97 -5.69
C TYR A 201 21.28 0.87 -6.74
N ILE A 202 21.39 1.25 -8.02
CA ILE A 202 21.23 0.31 -9.13
C ILE A 202 22.51 -0.52 -9.28
N ALA A 203 22.36 -1.84 -9.21
CA ALA A 203 23.42 -2.82 -9.36
C ALA A 203 24.17 -2.63 -10.70
N GLY A 204 25.50 -2.81 -10.68
CA GLY A 204 26.35 -2.62 -11.86
C GLY A 204 26.89 -1.19 -12.07
N LYS A 205 26.33 -0.16 -11.40
CA LYS A 205 26.92 1.18 -11.37
C LYS A 205 27.77 1.40 -10.11
N ARG A 206 29.06 1.03 -10.22
CA ARG A 206 30.22 1.30 -9.31
C ARG A 206 30.15 0.76 -7.87
N LYS A 207 31.13 -0.10 -7.55
CA LYS A 207 31.43 -0.69 -6.22
C LYS A 207 32.19 0.21 -5.23
N LYS A 208 32.32 1.53 -5.43
CA LYS A 208 33.10 2.38 -4.51
C LYS A 208 32.50 3.76 -4.35
N GLN A 209 32.15 4.08 -3.11
CA GLN A 209 31.66 5.37 -2.61
C GLN A 209 30.40 5.89 -3.33
N ILE A 210 29.29 5.80 -2.61
CA ILE A 210 28.12 6.71 -2.64
C ILE A 210 28.28 7.79 -3.73
N ASP A 211 27.64 7.58 -4.89
CA ASP A 211 27.60 8.62 -5.91
C ASP A 211 26.85 9.82 -5.33
N LYS A 212 27.60 10.79 -4.79
CA LYS A 212 27.07 12.01 -4.18
C LYS A 212 26.08 12.72 -5.12
N LYS A 213 26.22 12.54 -6.43
CA LYS A 213 25.32 13.13 -7.43
C LYS A 213 23.90 12.56 -7.35
N CYS A 214 23.75 11.26 -7.07
CA CYS A 214 22.44 10.62 -6.91
C CYS A 214 21.80 10.99 -5.57
N TRP A 215 22.61 11.14 -4.52
CA TRP A 215 22.14 11.50 -3.19
C TRP A 215 21.66 12.95 -3.12
N ASN A 216 22.30 13.86 -3.85
CA ASN A 216 22.02 15.30 -3.84
C ASN A 216 20.93 15.75 -4.85
N ALA A 217 20.03 14.86 -5.25
CA ALA A 217 18.92 15.23 -6.12
C ALA A 217 17.84 16.00 -5.34
N ALA A 218 17.23 17.03 -5.96
CA ALA A 218 16.19 17.85 -5.33
C ALA A 218 14.91 17.06 -5.02
N ASN A 219 14.52 16.14 -5.91
CA ASN A 219 13.35 15.29 -5.72
C ASN A 219 13.79 13.88 -5.32
N VAL A 220 13.07 13.32 -4.35
CA VAL A 220 13.22 11.92 -3.95
C VAL A 220 12.55 11.03 -4.99
N ARG A 221 13.30 10.11 -5.58
CA ARG A 221 12.75 9.10 -6.51
C ARG A 221 12.85 7.72 -5.88
N ILE A 222 11.74 6.99 -5.93
CA ILE A 222 11.63 5.65 -5.36
C ILE A 222 11.28 4.60 -6.42
N VAL A 223 11.64 3.36 -6.11
CA VAL A 223 11.11 2.15 -6.71
C VAL A 223 10.29 1.45 -5.64
N ALA A 224 9.05 1.06 -5.94
CA ALA A 224 8.21 0.27 -5.05
C ALA A 224 8.11 -1.14 -5.63
N ASP A 225 8.64 -2.13 -4.91
CA ASP A 225 8.69 -3.53 -5.38
C ASP A 225 8.86 -4.49 -4.19
N ASN A 226 8.29 -5.70 -4.31
CA ASN A 226 8.33 -6.71 -3.25
C ASN A 226 7.98 -6.19 -1.85
N HIS A 227 6.94 -5.34 -1.76
CA HIS A 227 6.43 -4.76 -0.51
C HIS A 227 7.32 -3.70 0.17
N TYR A 228 8.40 -3.25 -0.46
CA TYR A 228 9.29 -2.22 0.08
C TYR A 228 9.44 -1.03 -0.88
N ASN A 229 9.90 0.11 -0.34
CA ASN A 229 10.11 1.36 -1.08
C ASN A 229 11.59 1.75 -1.06
N TYR A 230 12.25 1.69 -2.21
CA TYR A 230 13.69 1.90 -2.35
C TYR A 230 13.99 3.30 -2.90
N VAL A 231 14.79 4.09 -2.20
CA VAL A 231 15.28 5.39 -2.67
C VAL A 231 16.39 5.15 -3.68
N ILE A 232 16.20 5.61 -4.91
CA ILE A 232 17.22 5.53 -5.98
C ILE A 232 17.85 6.90 -6.29
N LYS A 233 17.20 7.99 -5.90
CA LYS A 233 17.73 9.37 -5.94
C LYS A 233 17.14 10.21 -4.81
N GLY A 234 17.89 11.21 -4.37
CA GLY A 234 17.44 12.18 -3.35
C GLY A 234 17.65 11.70 -1.91
N HIS A 235 18.57 10.76 -1.69
CA HIS A 235 18.88 10.23 -0.35
C HIS A 235 19.22 11.32 0.67
N SER A 236 19.89 12.41 0.27
CA SER A 236 20.21 13.54 1.17
C SER A 236 18.96 14.26 1.67
N VAL A 237 17.90 14.35 0.85
CA VAL A 237 16.62 14.92 1.24
C VAL A 237 15.94 14.02 2.26
N VAL A 238 16.01 12.68 2.07
CA VAL A 238 15.47 11.71 3.03
C VAL A 238 16.24 11.77 4.36
N LEU A 239 17.56 11.82 4.32
CA LEU A 239 18.39 11.99 5.52
C LEU A 239 18.05 13.27 6.27
N ARG A 240 17.92 14.39 5.56
CA ARG A 240 17.56 15.66 6.20
C ARG A 240 16.15 15.61 6.79
N ALA A 241 15.21 14.95 6.11
CA ALA A 241 13.86 14.72 6.63
C ALA A 241 13.88 13.88 7.91
N LEU A 242 14.73 12.84 7.96
CA LEU A 242 14.95 12.01 9.15
C LEU A 242 15.53 12.82 10.31
N GLU A 243 16.60 13.60 10.07
CA GLU A 243 17.22 14.50 11.07
C GLU A 243 16.20 15.50 11.65
N ASN A 244 15.35 16.05 10.78
CA ASN A 244 14.31 17.01 11.15
C ASN A 244 13.05 16.37 11.73
N ARG A 245 12.98 15.03 11.84
CA ARG A 245 11.78 14.28 12.26
C ARG A 245 10.53 14.64 11.44
N THR A 246 10.72 14.79 10.13
CA THR A 246 9.62 15.02 9.19
C THR A 246 8.80 13.75 9.06
N GLU A 247 7.47 13.86 9.25
CA GLU A 247 6.58 12.69 9.27
C GLU A 247 6.30 12.13 7.86
N PHE A 248 6.13 13.02 6.88
CA PHE A 248 5.89 12.64 5.48
C PHE A 248 6.69 13.51 4.52
N ILE A 249 7.17 12.89 3.45
CA ILE A 249 7.75 13.59 2.31
C ILE A 249 7.06 13.15 1.01
N THR A 250 7.00 14.05 0.04
CA THR A 250 6.56 13.72 -1.31
C THR A 250 7.68 13.01 -2.07
N VAL A 251 7.33 11.93 -2.76
CA VAL A 251 8.27 11.16 -3.58
C VAL A 251 7.75 10.98 -5.00
N LEU A 252 8.65 10.72 -5.93
CA LEU A 252 8.35 10.37 -7.32
C LEU A 252 8.56 8.86 -7.52
N TYR A 253 7.60 8.20 -8.14
CA TYR A 253 7.66 6.77 -8.40
C TYR A 253 8.30 6.44 -9.76
N ASN A 254 9.13 5.40 -9.80
CA ASN A 254 9.68 4.81 -11.02
C ASN A 254 9.22 3.35 -11.12
N LYS A 255 8.45 3.05 -12.17
CA LYS A 255 7.89 1.71 -12.43
C LYS A 255 8.80 0.79 -13.23
N ASP A 256 9.81 1.35 -13.90
CA ASP A 256 10.60 0.64 -14.92
C ASP A 256 11.76 -0.16 -14.33
N ILE A 257 12.06 0.02 -13.04
CA ILE A 257 13.17 -0.64 -12.34
C ILE A 257 12.60 -1.65 -11.35
N LYS A 258 13.20 -2.84 -11.26
CA LYS A 258 12.82 -3.87 -10.28
C LYS A 258 13.83 -3.96 -9.12
N SER A 259 13.38 -4.46 -7.97
CA SER A 259 14.24 -4.63 -6.78
C SER A 259 15.41 -5.58 -7.02
N SER A 260 15.30 -6.52 -7.96
CA SER A 260 16.40 -7.40 -8.39
C SER A 260 17.58 -6.65 -9.02
N GLU A 261 17.34 -5.43 -9.51
CA GLU A 261 18.37 -4.53 -10.04
C GLU A 261 18.92 -3.58 -8.96
N LEU A 262 18.43 -3.67 -7.73
CA LEU A 262 18.78 -2.76 -6.65
C LEU A 262 19.60 -3.48 -5.58
N THR A 263 20.46 -2.71 -4.93
CA THR A 263 21.20 -3.14 -3.75
C THR A 263 21.03 -2.10 -2.65
N VAL A 264 20.84 -2.58 -1.43
CA VAL A 264 20.79 -1.76 -0.22
C VAL A 264 22.05 -2.04 0.59
N ALA A 265 22.95 -1.06 0.70
CA ALA A 265 24.16 -1.25 1.49
C ALA A 265 23.86 -1.07 2.99
N SER A 266 24.37 -2.01 3.80
CA SER A 266 24.24 -2.02 5.25
C SER A 266 24.71 -0.72 5.93
N ASP A 267 25.81 -0.13 5.47
CA ASP A 267 26.33 1.15 6.00
C ASP A 267 25.34 2.32 5.82
N SER A 268 24.66 2.35 4.68
CA SER A 268 23.68 3.37 4.32
C SER A 268 22.38 3.20 5.12
N LEU A 269 21.97 1.96 5.37
CA LEU A 269 20.86 1.66 6.29
C LEU A 269 21.15 2.18 7.68
N SER A 270 22.31 1.82 8.25
CA SER A 270 22.71 2.28 9.58
C SER A 270 22.79 3.81 9.67
N LEU A 271 23.22 4.48 8.59
CA LEU A 271 23.19 5.95 8.54
C LEU A 271 21.76 6.51 8.65
N PHE A 272 20.80 5.92 7.91
CA PHE A 272 19.40 6.36 7.96
C PHE A 272 18.79 6.12 9.35
N GLU A 273 18.97 4.92 9.91
CA GLU A 273 18.49 4.55 11.25
C GLU A 273 19.04 5.49 12.34
N ASN A 274 20.36 5.73 12.33
CA ASN A 274 21.00 6.63 13.28
C ASN A 274 20.53 8.08 13.13
N SER A 275 20.38 8.57 11.90
CA SER A 275 19.93 9.95 11.63
C SER A 275 18.49 10.19 12.07
N GLY A 276 17.62 9.19 11.85
CA GLY A 276 16.21 9.27 12.22
C GLY A 276 15.87 8.74 13.61
N GLN A 277 16.84 8.19 14.35
CA GLN A 277 16.66 7.56 15.66
C GLN A 277 15.55 6.48 15.65
N PHE A 278 15.58 5.60 14.66
CA PHE A 278 14.62 4.51 14.49
C PHE A 278 15.31 3.24 14.00
N ASN A 279 14.61 2.11 14.05
CA ASN A 279 15.03 0.88 13.37
C ASN A 279 14.00 0.51 12.31
N TYR A 280 14.45 0.00 11.16
CA TYR A 280 13.51 -0.53 10.18
C TYR A 280 12.76 -1.73 10.78
N PRO A 281 11.43 -1.85 10.60
CA PRO A 281 10.69 -2.96 11.18
C PRO A 281 11.07 -4.28 10.50
N SER A 282 11.26 -4.27 9.18
CA SER A 282 11.84 -5.40 8.46
C SER A 282 12.78 -4.96 7.35
N LEU A 283 13.56 -5.90 6.82
CA LEU A 283 14.53 -5.64 5.76
C LEU A 283 14.14 -6.37 4.48
N PRO A 284 14.40 -5.77 3.30
CA PRO A 284 14.27 -6.44 2.01
C PRO A 284 15.40 -7.47 1.83
N ASP A 285 15.20 -8.42 0.91
CA ASP A 285 16.16 -9.53 0.69
C ASP A 285 17.47 -9.10 0.03
N ASN A 286 17.51 -7.90 -0.57
CA ASN A 286 18.65 -7.36 -1.32
C ASN A 286 19.58 -6.45 -0.50
N VAL A 287 19.62 -6.64 0.82
CA VAL A 287 20.58 -5.98 1.73
C VAL A 287 21.92 -6.72 1.71
N ILE A 288 23.03 -5.99 1.54
CA ILE A 288 24.41 -6.52 1.46
C ILE A 288 25.35 -5.82 2.45
#